data_AF-A0A7S1S045-F1
#
_entry.id   AF-A0A7S1S045-F1
#
_cell.length_a   1.000
_cell.length_b   1.000
_cell.length_c   1.000
_cell.angle_alpha   90.00
_cell.angle_beta   90.00
_cell.angle_gamma   90.00
#
_symmetry.space_group_name_H-M   'P 1'
#
loop_
_entity.id
_entity.type
_entity.pdbx_description
1 polymer ?
#
loop_
_entity_poly.entity_id
_entity_poly.type
_entity_poly.pdbx_seq_one_letter_code
_entity_poly.pdbx_strand_id
1 'polypeptide(L)'
;RAEGPLDMRMDPSDPKTKPATWYLANLQVAELASYISNYGEEAHADLIAESLVAAQPQTTVAAADIIKNCFPPESPPRSRSVHPATKTFQALRILVNGELDSISRLLSASAQLLDPGGLLGIISFHSLEDNLVRRYVRGDAAMKVPSAA
;
A
#
# COMPACT_ATOMS: atom_id res chain seq x y z
N ARG A 1 -18.76 -0.41 -9.82
CA ARG A 1 -17.42 0.14 -10.10
C ARG A 1 -17.62 1.61 -10.42
N ALA A 2 -17.10 2.51 -9.60
CA ALA A 2 -17.10 3.93 -9.93
C ALA A 2 -15.74 4.24 -10.58
N GLU A 3 -15.77 4.82 -11.76
CA GLU A 3 -14.56 5.33 -12.41
C GLU A 3 -14.12 6.61 -11.70
N GLY A 4 -12.82 6.76 -11.50
CA GLY A 4 -12.24 7.94 -10.88
C GLY A 4 -10.76 8.10 -11.25
N PRO A 5 -10.19 9.28 -11.00
CA PRO A 5 -8.77 9.52 -11.25
C PRO A 5 -7.91 8.58 -10.40
N LEU A 6 -6.77 8.17 -10.94
CA LEU A 6 -5.77 7.39 -10.21
C LEU A 6 -4.98 8.31 -9.25
N ASP A 7 -5.66 8.79 -8.21
CA ASP A 7 -5.10 9.72 -7.23
C ASP A 7 -4.64 8.98 -5.96
N MET A 8 -5.53 8.22 -5.31
CA MET A 8 -5.28 7.45 -4.09
C MET A 8 -4.90 8.26 -2.83
N ARG A 9 -4.80 9.58 -2.88
CA ARG A 9 -4.62 10.42 -1.68
C ARG A 9 -5.87 10.42 -0.80
N MET A 10 -5.68 10.25 0.51
CA MET A 10 -6.73 10.43 1.51
C MET A 10 -7.07 11.92 1.72
N ASP A 11 -6.05 12.78 1.68
CA ASP A 11 -6.21 14.24 1.70
C ASP A 11 -5.57 14.86 0.44
N PRO A 12 -6.38 15.16 -0.60
CA PRO A 12 -5.89 15.81 -1.82
C PRO A 12 -5.38 17.24 -1.61
N SER A 13 -5.67 17.86 -0.45
CA SER A 13 -5.28 19.23 -0.13
C SER A 13 -3.88 19.33 0.49
N ASP A 14 -3.32 18.23 1.00
CA ASP A 14 -1.96 18.22 1.54
C ASP A 14 -0.93 18.38 0.40
N PRO A 15 -0.17 19.50 0.36
CA PRO A 15 0.81 19.75 -0.71
C PRO A 15 2.00 18.77 -0.69
N LYS A 16 2.22 18.05 0.43
CA LYS A 16 3.31 17.09 0.60
C LYS A 16 3.00 15.74 -0.03
N THR A 17 1.73 15.40 -0.21
CA THR A 17 1.33 14.15 -0.86
C THR A 17 1.28 14.31 -2.37
N LYS A 18 1.52 13.22 -3.10
CA LYS A 18 1.44 13.18 -4.55
C LYS A 18 0.40 12.15 -4.98
N PRO A 19 -0.36 12.37 -6.07
CA PRO A 19 -1.28 11.36 -6.58
C PRO A 19 -0.49 10.14 -7.06
N ALA A 20 -1.14 8.97 -7.11
CA ALA A 20 -0.54 7.72 -7.58
C ALA A 20 0.05 7.86 -8.99
N THR A 21 -0.59 8.61 -9.90
CA THR A 21 -0.03 8.93 -11.23
C THR A 21 1.34 9.58 -11.18
N TRP A 22 1.62 10.43 -10.18
CA TRP A 22 2.93 11.06 -10.03
C TRP A 22 4.00 10.01 -9.71
N TYR A 23 3.71 9.05 -8.83
CA TYR A 23 4.64 7.97 -8.51
C TYR A 23 4.91 7.09 -9.72
N LEU A 24 3.88 6.76 -10.51
CA LEU A 24 4.08 6.01 -11.76
C LEU A 24 5.00 6.74 -12.74
N ALA A 25 4.94 8.08 -12.78
CA ALA A 25 5.75 8.89 -13.70
C ALA A 25 7.17 9.16 -13.20
N ASN A 26 7.44 9.08 -11.89
CA ASN A 26 8.70 9.55 -11.29
C ASN A 26 9.53 8.44 -10.63
N LEU A 27 8.92 7.33 -10.21
CA LEU A 27 9.66 6.21 -9.64
C LEU A 27 10.32 5.37 -10.73
N GLN A 28 11.45 4.76 -10.39
CA GLN A 28 12.01 3.70 -11.22
C GLN A 28 11.12 2.46 -11.12
N VAL A 29 11.09 1.64 -12.18
CA VAL A 29 10.30 0.40 -12.21
C VAL A 29 10.62 -0.50 -11.02
N ALA A 30 11.91 -0.70 -10.72
CA ALA A 30 12.35 -1.56 -9.62
C ALA A 30 11.88 -1.04 -8.24
N GLU A 31 11.83 0.27 -8.07
CA GLU A 31 11.35 0.90 -6.84
C GLU A 31 9.85 0.71 -6.68
N LEU A 32 9.07 0.97 -7.73
CA LEU A 32 7.63 0.71 -7.74
C LEU A 32 7.32 -0.78 -7.51
N ALA A 33 8.09 -1.68 -8.12
CA ALA A 33 7.97 -3.12 -7.91
C ALA A 33 8.21 -3.49 -6.45
N SER A 34 9.24 -2.91 -5.81
CA SER A 34 9.49 -3.12 -4.38
C SER A 34 8.30 -2.65 -3.52
N TYR A 35 7.69 -1.50 -3.84
CA TYR A 35 6.49 -1.03 -3.13
C TYR A 35 5.32 -1.99 -3.32
N ILE A 36 5.04 -2.43 -4.56
CA ILE A 36 3.94 -3.35 -4.87
C ILE A 36 4.14 -4.70 -4.18
N SER A 37 5.37 -5.21 -4.16
CA SER A 37 5.70 -6.47 -3.49
C SER A 37 5.56 -6.35 -1.98
N ASN A 38 6.19 -5.34 -1.36
CA ASN A 38 6.27 -5.21 0.09
C ASN A 38 4.93 -4.78 0.71
N TYR A 39 4.20 -3.86 0.06
CA TYR A 39 2.96 -3.30 0.61
C TYR A 39 1.69 -4.04 0.12
N GLY A 40 1.77 -4.70 -1.04
CA GLY A 40 0.66 -5.48 -1.59
C GLY A 40 0.77 -6.98 -1.35
N GLU A 41 1.94 -7.47 -0.94
CA GLU A 41 2.26 -8.90 -0.89
C GLU A 41 1.94 -9.58 -2.24
N GLU A 42 2.29 -8.90 -3.35
CA GLU A 42 1.94 -9.29 -4.72
C GLU A 42 3.10 -10.01 -5.41
N ALA A 43 2.81 -11.18 -5.97
CA ALA A 43 3.83 -12.04 -6.58
C ALA A 43 4.24 -11.55 -7.98
N HIS A 44 3.33 -10.89 -8.69
CA HIS A 44 3.58 -10.35 -10.03
C HIS A 44 4.06 -8.88 -10.00
N ALA A 45 4.66 -8.45 -8.89
CA ALA A 45 5.00 -7.04 -8.65
C ALA A 45 5.87 -6.43 -9.76
N ASP A 46 6.89 -7.14 -10.24
CA ASP A 46 7.79 -6.65 -11.29
C ASP A 46 7.03 -6.35 -12.59
N LEU A 47 6.27 -7.31 -13.10
CA LEU A 47 5.50 -7.17 -14.34
C LEU A 47 4.42 -6.09 -14.21
N ILE A 48 3.77 -6.00 -13.04
CA ILE A 48 2.76 -4.97 -12.78
C ILE A 48 3.41 -3.58 -12.79
N ALA A 49 4.56 -3.42 -12.13
CA ALA A 49 5.29 -2.16 -12.10
C ALA A 49 5.71 -1.72 -13.51
N GLU A 50 6.32 -2.62 -14.28
CA GLU A 50 6.67 -2.39 -15.69
C GLU A 50 5.47 -1.91 -16.50
N SER A 51 4.35 -2.64 -16.39
CA SER A 51 3.13 -2.36 -17.16
C SER A 51 2.51 -1.01 -16.78
N LEU A 52 2.48 -0.68 -15.50
CA LEU A 52 1.91 0.59 -15.02
C LEU A 52 2.80 1.79 -15.38
N VAL A 53 4.12 1.67 -15.24
CA VAL A 53 5.07 2.75 -15.62
C VAL A 53 5.05 2.97 -17.13
N ALA A 54 4.97 1.89 -17.93
CA ALA A 54 4.89 2.02 -19.38
C ALA A 54 3.57 2.66 -19.85
N ALA A 55 2.44 2.26 -19.25
CA ALA A 55 1.12 2.68 -19.71
C ALA A 55 0.63 4.02 -19.13
N GLN A 56 1.15 4.45 -17.97
CA GLN A 56 0.76 5.69 -17.28
C GLN A 56 -0.77 5.90 -17.18
N PRO A 57 -1.55 4.94 -16.65
CA PRO A 57 -3.01 5.04 -16.59
C PRO A 57 -3.46 6.24 -15.75
N GLN A 58 -4.48 6.95 -16.24
CA GLN A 58 -5.03 8.13 -15.55
C GLN A 58 -6.23 7.81 -14.67
N THR A 59 -6.87 6.64 -14.87
CA THR A 59 -8.06 6.23 -14.12
C THR A 59 -7.85 4.90 -13.40
N THR A 60 -8.62 4.70 -12.33
CA THR A 60 -8.60 3.46 -11.56
C THR A 60 -9.06 2.25 -12.39
N VAL A 61 -9.98 2.45 -13.34
CA VAL A 61 -10.44 1.39 -14.24
C VAL A 61 -9.32 0.98 -15.18
N ALA A 62 -8.66 1.94 -15.85
CA ALA A 62 -7.56 1.66 -16.75
C ALA A 62 -6.40 0.94 -16.03
N ALA A 63 -6.04 1.39 -14.83
CA ALA A 63 -5.02 0.73 -14.02
C ALA A 63 -5.44 -0.70 -13.64
N ALA A 64 -6.69 -0.91 -13.24
CA ALA A 64 -7.18 -2.24 -12.86
C ALA A 64 -7.15 -3.23 -14.03
N ASP A 65 -7.45 -2.77 -15.25
CA ASP A 65 -7.41 -3.60 -16.46
C ASP A 65 -5.96 -3.94 -16.85
N ILE A 66 -5.03 -3.00 -16.75
CA ILE A 66 -3.60 -3.26 -16.95
C ILE A 66 -3.09 -4.30 -15.95
N ILE A 67 -3.39 -4.12 -14.66
CA ILE A 67 -2.97 -5.04 -13.60
C ILE A 67 -3.56 -6.42 -13.86
N LYS A 68 -4.84 -6.52 -14.23
CA LYS A 68 -5.50 -7.80 -14.54
C LYS A 68 -4.79 -8.56 -15.66
N ASN A 69 -4.28 -7.86 -16.68
CA ASN A 69 -3.58 -8.48 -17.81
C ASN A 69 -2.18 -9.00 -17.44
N CYS A 70 -1.66 -8.68 -16.26
CA CYS A 70 -0.40 -9.23 -15.75
C CYS A 70 -0.55 -10.65 -15.17
N PHE A 71 -1.78 -11.14 -15.01
CA PHE A 71 -2.05 -12.46 -14.44
C PHE A 71 -2.43 -13.47 -15.52
N PRO A 72 -2.01 -14.74 -15.40
CA PRO A 72 -2.41 -15.79 -16.35
C PRO A 72 -3.93 -15.99 -16.37
N PRO A 73 -4.55 -16.24 -17.54
CA PRO A 73 -5.99 -16.53 -17.63
C PRO A 73 -6.42 -17.73 -16.77
N GLU A 74 -5.52 -18.71 -16.61
CA GLU A 74 -5.75 -19.98 -15.92
C GLU A 74 -5.40 -19.95 -14.43
N SER A 75 -4.82 -18.85 -13.96
CA SER A 75 -4.51 -18.61 -12.54
C SER A 75 -5.36 -17.45 -12.04
N PRO A 76 -6.69 -17.64 -11.87
CA PRO A 76 -7.46 -16.69 -11.08
C PRO A 76 -6.81 -16.60 -9.68
N PRO A 77 -6.77 -15.43 -9.05
CA PRO A 77 -6.22 -15.29 -7.71
C PRO A 77 -6.78 -16.41 -6.82
N ARG A 78 -5.89 -17.09 -6.08
CA ARG A 78 -6.21 -18.31 -5.29
C ARG A 78 -7.46 -18.16 -4.39
N SER A 79 -7.88 -16.93 -4.11
CA SER A 79 -9.19 -16.60 -3.55
C SER A 79 -10.11 -16.06 -4.66
N ARG A 80 -11.14 -16.84 -5.03
CA ARG A 80 -12.24 -16.47 -5.94
C ARG A 80 -13.00 -15.18 -5.55
N SER A 81 -12.69 -14.53 -4.44
CA SER A 81 -13.44 -13.39 -3.90
C SER A 81 -12.81 -12.03 -4.15
N VAL A 82 -11.52 -11.93 -4.52
CA VAL A 82 -10.80 -10.65 -4.55
C VAL A 82 -10.28 -10.35 -5.95
N HIS A 83 -10.49 -9.12 -6.41
CA HIS A 83 -10.04 -8.68 -7.73
C HIS A 83 -8.50 -8.66 -7.80
N PRO A 84 -7.86 -9.05 -8.92
CA PRO A 84 -6.40 -9.06 -9.04
C PRO A 84 -5.73 -7.73 -8.67
N ALA A 85 -6.36 -6.61 -9.05
CA ALA A 85 -5.85 -5.27 -8.75
C ALA A 85 -5.93 -4.85 -7.27
N THR A 86 -6.62 -5.59 -6.40
CA THR A 86 -6.85 -5.17 -5.00
C THR A 86 -5.55 -5.01 -4.23
N LYS A 87 -4.61 -5.95 -4.36
CA LYS A 87 -3.30 -5.89 -3.68
C LYS A 87 -2.42 -4.75 -4.18
N THR A 88 -2.41 -4.52 -5.49
CA THR A 88 -1.69 -3.39 -6.08
C THR A 88 -2.28 -2.06 -5.63
N PHE A 89 -3.61 -1.91 -5.59
CA PHE A 89 -4.23 -0.67 -5.10
C PHE A 89 -3.98 -0.44 -3.61
N GLN A 90 -3.98 -1.51 -2.80
CA GLN A 90 -3.56 -1.42 -1.41
C GLN A 90 -2.12 -0.90 -1.32
N ALA A 91 -1.18 -1.45 -2.09
CA ALA A 91 0.20 -1.02 -2.08
C ALA A 91 0.35 0.47 -2.48
N LEU A 92 -0.33 0.88 -3.55
CA LEU A 92 -0.32 2.27 -4.01
C LEU A 92 -0.90 3.21 -2.95
N ARG A 93 -1.97 2.81 -2.26
CA ARG A 93 -2.58 3.62 -1.21
C ARG A 93 -1.64 3.78 -0.01
N ILE A 94 -1.01 2.69 0.43
CA ILE A 94 -0.02 2.71 1.51
C ILE A 94 1.15 3.63 1.15
N LEU A 95 1.67 3.52 -0.08
CA LEU A 95 2.74 4.37 -0.60
C LEU A 95 2.34 5.85 -0.60
N VAL A 96 1.21 6.18 -1.23
CA VAL A 96 0.75 7.57 -1.42
C VAL A 96 0.50 8.27 -0.08
N ASN A 97 -0.01 7.56 0.91
CA ASN A 97 -0.43 8.14 2.18
C ASN A 97 0.58 7.91 3.32
N GLY A 98 1.68 7.20 3.08
CA GLY A 98 2.64 6.84 4.12
C GLY A 98 1.97 6.15 5.32
N GLU A 99 1.04 5.22 5.05
CA GLU A 99 0.14 4.65 6.06
C GLU A 99 0.93 3.96 7.18
N LEU A 100 1.93 3.13 6.82
CA LEU A 100 2.72 2.38 7.79
C LEU A 100 3.63 3.29 8.65
N ASP A 101 4.21 4.34 8.08
CA ASP A 101 5.00 5.32 8.83
C ASP A 101 4.12 6.09 9.82
N SER A 102 2.90 6.43 9.41
CA SER A 102 1.92 7.12 10.25
C SER A 102 1.49 6.24 11.43
N ILE A 103 1.25 4.95 11.19
CA ILE A 103 0.98 3.97 12.26
C ILE A 103 2.20 3.84 13.18
N SER A 104 3.41 3.74 12.63
CA SER A 104 4.64 3.64 13.43
C SER A 104 4.82 4.82 14.38
N ARG A 105 4.58 6.04 13.88
CA ARG A 105 4.63 7.28 14.68
C ARG A 105 3.53 7.30 15.74
N LEU A 106 2.31 6.92 15.39
CA LEU A 106 1.18 6.80 16.34
C LEU A 106 1.53 5.84 17.48
N LEU A 107 2.04 4.66 17.14
CA LEU A 107 2.42 3.64 18.12
C LEU A 107 3.48 4.18 19.08
N SER A 108 4.55 4.76 18.56
CA SER A 108 5.63 5.34 19.37
C SER A 108 5.16 6.50 20.27
N ALA A 109 4.26 7.34 19.76
CA ALA A 109 3.67 8.44 20.54
C ALA A 109 2.68 7.93 21.60
N SER A 110 1.95 6.84 21.33
CA SER A 110 0.90 6.34 22.23
C SER A 110 1.40 6.02 23.63
N ALA A 111 2.64 5.53 23.76
CA ALA A 111 3.25 5.24 25.06
C ALA A 111 3.44 6.49 25.94
N GLN A 112 3.54 7.68 25.33
CA GLN A 112 3.69 8.95 26.03
C GLN A 112 2.34 9.65 26.28
N LEU A 113 1.30 9.28 25.53
CA LEU A 113 -0.01 9.92 25.58
C LEU A 113 -0.99 9.22 26.52
N LEU A 114 -0.73 7.97 26.89
CA LEU A 114 -1.60 7.18 27.75
C LEU A 114 -1.23 7.37 29.23
N ASP A 115 -2.23 7.70 30.04
CA ASP A 115 -2.11 7.64 31.50
C ASP A 115 -1.88 6.20 31.98
N PRO A 116 -1.29 6.00 33.17
CA PRO A 116 -1.21 4.69 33.78
C PRO A 116 -2.58 3.98 33.83
N GLY A 117 -2.66 2.78 33.25
CA GLY A 117 -3.91 2.01 33.13
C GLY A 117 -4.78 2.38 31.91
N GLY A 118 -4.34 3.31 31.08
CA GLY A 118 -4.99 3.65 29.81
C GLY A 118 -4.98 2.49 28.83
N LEU A 119 -6.02 2.41 27.98
CA LEU A 119 -6.21 1.35 27.00
C LEU A 119 -6.05 1.90 25.58
N LEU A 120 -5.24 1.22 24.77
CA LEU A 120 -5.09 1.50 23.34
C LEU A 120 -5.83 0.44 22.52
N GLY A 121 -6.86 0.85 21.78
CA GLY A 121 -7.56 0.01 20.81
C GLY A 121 -7.13 0.34 19.39
N ILE A 122 -6.69 -0.66 18.62
CA ILE A 122 -6.30 -0.50 17.21
C ILE A 122 -7.08 -1.51 16.37
N ILE A 123 -7.67 -1.05 15.28
CA ILE A 123 -8.36 -1.87 14.30
C ILE A 123 -7.55 -1.82 13.00
N SER A 124 -7.07 -2.98 12.56
CA SER A 124 -6.32 -3.14 11.32
C SER A 124 -7.17 -3.81 10.26
N PHE A 125 -7.03 -3.37 9.01
CA PHE A 125 -7.77 -3.92 7.87
C PHE A 125 -6.94 -4.88 7.02
N HIS A 126 -5.62 -4.92 7.23
CA HIS A 126 -4.75 -5.86 6.52
C HIS A 126 -3.57 -6.36 7.37
N SER A 127 -2.95 -7.43 6.88
CA SER A 127 -1.83 -8.17 7.49
C SER A 127 -0.66 -7.27 7.91
N LEU A 128 -0.27 -6.31 7.06
CA LEU A 128 0.88 -5.44 7.33
C LEU A 128 0.67 -4.53 8.55
N GLU A 129 -0.48 -3.88 8.68
CA GLU A 129 -0.81 -3.03 9.83
C GLU A 129 -0.81 -3.86 11.12
N ASP A 130 -1.52 -4.97 11.10
CA ASP A 130 -1.67 -5.91 12.20
C ASP A 130 -0.32 -6.48 12.66
N ASN A 131 0.56 -6.83 11.71
CA ASN A 131 1.92 -7.26 11.99
C ASN A 131 2.73 -6.15 12.67
N LEU A 132 2.69 -4.92 12.13
CA LEU A 132 3.40 -3.77 12.71
C LEU A 132 2.95 -3.51 14.16
N VAL A 133 1.63 -3.49 14.41
CA VAL A 133 1.05 -3.30 15.74
C VAL A 133 1.46 -4.42 16.69
N ARG A 134 1.35 -5.70 16.27
CA ARG A 134 1.76 -6.84 17.11
C ARG A 134 3.22 -6.79 17.50
N ARG A 135 4.11 -6.46 16.57
CA ARG A 135 5.55 -6.38 16.84
C ARG A 135 5.87 -5.26 17.82
N TYR A 136 5.20 -4.11 17.68
CA TYR A 136 5.30 -3.02 18.64
C TYR A 136 4.86 -3.44 20.05
N VAL A 137 3.68 -4.06 20.18
CA VAL A 137 3.14 -4.50 21.48
C VAL A 137 4.03 -5.55 22.15
N ARG A 138 4.74 -6.39 21.37
CA ARG A 138 5.70 -7.38 21.88
C ARG A 138 7.04 -6.77 22.33
N GLY A 139 7.30 -5.50 22.03
CA GLY A 139 8.56 -4.84 22.37
C GLY A 139 9.73 -5.25 21.48
N ASP A 140 9.48 -5.67 20.23
CA ASP A 140 10.55 -5.99 19.29
C ASP A 140 11.41 -4.74 19.04
N ALA A 141 12.67 -4.75 19.48
CA ALA A 141 13.63 -3.64 19.36
C ALA A 141 13.93 -3.20 17.90
N ALA A 142 13.43 -3.93 16.90
CA ALA A 142 13.54 -3.62 15.48
C ALA A 142 12.15 -3.35 14.88
N MET A 143 11.50 -2.26 15.31
CA MET A 143 10.46 -1.60 14.50
C MET A 143 11.14 -1.08 13.23
N LYS A 144 11.17 -1.91 12.20
CA LYS A 144 11.45 -1.45 10.84
C LYS A 144 10.11 -1.47 10.12
N VAL A 145 9.61 -0.30 9.76
CA VAL A 145 8.62 -0.20 8.69
C VAL A 145 9.25 -0.89 7.47
N PRO A 146 8.53 -1.79 6.79
CA PRO A 146 9.03 -2.37 5.54
C PRO A 146 9.45 -1.23 4.62
N SER A 147 10.76 -1.05 4.42
CA SER A 147 11.29 -0.03 3.53
C SER A 147 11.28 -0.63 2.13
N ALA A 148 10.56 -0.02 1.21
CA ALA A 148 10.75 -0.28 -0.21
C ALA A 148 11.78 0.74 -0.72
N ALA A 149 13.03 0.28 -0.78
CA ALA A 149 14.24 0.97 -1.24
C ALA A 149 14.53 2.33 -0.59
#